data_AF-A0A7L3HGH4-F1
#
_entry.id   AF-A0A7L3HGH4-F1
#
_cell.length_a   1.000
_cell.length_b   1.000
_cell.length_c   1.000
_cell.angle_alpha   90.00
_cell.angle_beta   90.00
_cell.angle_gamma   90.00
#
_symmetry.space_group_name_H-M   'P 1'
#
loop_
_entity.id
_entity.type
_entity.pdbx_description
1 polymer ?
#
loop_
_entity_poly.entity_id
_entity_poly.type
_entity_poly.pdbx_seq_one_letter_code
_entity_poly.pdbx_strand_id
1 'polypeptide(L)'
;CNGGYPSGAWRYWTERGLVSGGLYDSHVGCRPYSIPPCEHHVNGSRPPCTGEGGSTPRCSRHCEPGYSPSYKEDKHYGITSYGVPRSEKEIMAEIYKNGPVEGAFIVYEDFLMYKSGVYQHVSGEQVGGHAIRILGWGVENDTPYWLVANSWNTDWGENGFFKILRGEDHCGIESEVVAGVPRTEQYWKRM
;
A
#
# COMPACT_ATOMS: atom_id res chain seq x y z
N CYS A 1 0.63 -14.07 -5.67
CA CYS A 1 -0.22 -13.60 -4.58
C CYS A 1 0.21 -14.22 -3.25
N ASN A 2 1.46 -14.67 -3.11
CA ASN A 2 1.94 -15.47 -1.99
C ASN A 2 3.15 -14.77 -1.36
N GLY A 3 2.98 -13.50 -1.03
CA GLY A 3 4.07 -12.62 -0.59
C GLY A 3 4.91 -11.97 -1.70
N GLY A 4 5.75 -11.03 -1.28
CA GLY A 4 6.64 -10.22 -2.12
C GLY A 4 7.50 -9.28 -1.27
N TYR A 5 8.37 -8.50 -1.92
CA TYR A 5 9.27 -7.56 -1.26
C TYR A 5 8.96 -6.12 -1.70
N PRO A 6 8.56 -5.20 -0.80
CA PRO A 6 8.26 -3.80 -1.14
C PRO A 6 9.40 -3.12 -1.90
N SER A 7 10.65 -3.25 -1.42
CA SER A 7 11.84 -2.69 -2.10
C SER A 7 11.99 -3.19 -3.55
N GLY A 8 11.62 -4.45 -3.83
CA GLY A 8 11.60 -5.01 -5.17
C GLY A 8 10.54 -4.38 -6.08
N ALA A 9 9.39 -3.99 -5.54
CA ALA A 9 8.34 -3.30 -6.29
C ALA A 9 8.78 -1.89 -6.72
N TRP A 10 9.37 -1.11 -5.81
CA TRP A 10 9.92 0.21 -6.13
C TRP A 10 11.06 0.13 -7.15
N ARG A 11 11.96 -0.86 -7.00
CA ARG A 11 13.01 -1.11 -8.00
C ARG A 11 12.40 -1.44 -9.37
N TYR A 12 11.38 -2.30 -9.42
CA TYR A 12 10.69 -2.61 -10.67
C TYR A 12 10.10 -1.37 -11.34
N TRP A 13 9.51 -0.46 -10.56
CA TRP A 13 9.00 0.82 -11.06
C TRP A 13 10.11 1.69 -11.68
N THR A 14 11.30 1.75 -11.07
CA THR A 14 12.44 2.48 -11.65
C THR A 14 12.98 1.84 -12.94
N GLU A 15 13.07 0.51 -12.99
CA GLU A 15 13.70 -0.21 -14.11
C GLU A 15 12.75 -0.46 -15.30
N ARG A 16 11.48 -0.75 -15.01
CA ARG A 16 10.50 -1.24 -15.99
C ARG A 16 9.25 -0.39 -16.10
N GLY A 17 9.02 0.51 -15.13
CA GLY A 17 7.84 1.34 -15.06
C GLY A 17 6.55 0.57 -14.78
N LEU A 18 5.50 1.29 -14.43
CA LEU A 18 4.15 0.76 -14.20
C LEU A 18 3.17 1.47 -15.13
N VAL A 19 2.19 0.75 -15.65
CA VAL A 19 1.09 1.35 -16.42
C VAL A 19 0.00 1.79 -15.45
N SER A 20 -0.92 2.64 -15.91
CA SER A 20 -2.13 2.98 -15.18
C SER A 20 -3.04 1.75 -14.99
N GLY A 21 -3.89 1.79 -13.97
CA GLY A 21 -4.84 0.73 -13.66
C GLY A 21 -5.62 1.04 -12.38
N GLY A 22 -6.94 1.02 -12.48
CA GLY A 22 -7.85 1.28 -11.38
C GLY A 22 -8.26 0.02 -10.63
N LEU A 23 -9.38 0.16 -9.90
CA LEU A 23 -10.00 -0.93 -9.14
C LEU A 23 -10.55 -2.03 -10.05
N TYR A 24 -10.89 -3.15 -9.43
CA TYR A 24 -11.59 -4.24 -10.10
C TYR A 24 -12.85 -3.74 -10.82
N ASP A 25 -13.01 -4.17 -12.08
CA ASP A 25 -14.16 -3.84 -12.95
C ASP A 25 -14.42 -2.35 -13.16
N SER A 26 -13.41 -1.49 -12.93
CA SER A 26 -13.58 -0.04 -13.05
C SER A 26 -13.46 0.49 -14.49
N HIS A 27 -12.83 -0.25 -15.39
CA HIS A 27 -12.44 0.21 -16.73
C HIS A 27 -11.65 1.54 -16.73
N VAL A 28 -10.86 1.75 -15.68
CA VAL A 28 -10.00 2.93 -15.52
C VAL A 28 -8.55 2.53 -15.69
N GLY A 29 -7.89 3.10 -16.70
CA GLY A 29 -6.47 2.90 -16.96
C GLY A 29 -6.16 1.70 -17.87
N CYS A 30 -4.87 1.48 -18.13
CA CYS A 30 -4.42 0.45 -19.05
C CYS A 30 -4.70 -0.97 -18.54
N ARG A 31 -4.42 -1.25 -17.26
CA ARG A 31 -4.64 -2.57 -16.64
C ARG A 31 -5.30 -2.44 -15.27
N PRO A 32 -6.64 -2.32 -15.20
CA PRO A 32 -7.38 -2.42 -13.94
C PRO A 32 -7.11 -3.73 -13.21
N TYR A 33 -7.27 -3.72 -11.89
CA TYR A 33 -7.04 -4.90 -11.06
C TYR A 33 -7.98 -6.05 -11.46
N SER A 34 -7.46 -7.28 -11.59
CA SER A 34 -8.24 -8.41 -12.12
C SER A 34 -8.76 -9.37 -11.06
N ILE A 35 -8.35 -9.22 -9.80
CA ILE A 35 -8.82 -10.07 -8.69
C ILE A 35 -10.00 -9.35 -8.04
N PRO A 36 -11.17 -10.00 -7.91
CA PRO A 36 -12.36 -9.37 -7.33
C PRO A 36 -12.15 -9.01 -5.86
N PRO A 37 -12.82 -7.95 -5.36
CA PRO A 37 -12.78 -7.60 -3.95
C PRO A 37 -13.55 -8.63 -3.11
N CYS A 38 -13.17 -8.76 -1.85
CA CYS A 38 -13.77 -9.68 -0.88
C CYS A 38 -13.86 -9.03 0.51
N GLU A 39 -14.59 -9.67 1.43
CA GLU A 39 -14.70 -9.21 2.82
C GLU A 39 -13.50 -9.67 3.65
N HIS A 40 -12.79 -8.70 4.21
CA HIS A 40 -11.60 -8.91 5.04
C HIS A 40 -11.97 -8.79 6.52
N HIS A 41 -12.22 -9.92 7.19
CA HIS A 41 -12.50 -10.00 8.64
C HIS A 41 -13.67 -9.11 9.10
N VAL A 42 -14.59 -8.79 8.19
CA VAL A 42 -15.81 -8.03 8.43
C VAL A 42 -16.98 -8.75 7.76
N ASN A 43 -18.20 -8.44 8.21
CA ASN A 43 -19.41 -8.90 7.55
C ASN A 43 -19.82 -7.86 6.50
N GLY A 44 -20.16 -8.29 5.30
CA GLY A 44 -20.63 -7.42 4.23
C GLY A 44 -21.26 -8.21 3.09
N SER A 45 -21.47 -7.53 1.95
CA SER A 45 -22.17 -8.10 0.79
C SER A 45 -21.25 -8.80 -0.21
N ARG A 46 -19.93 -8.62 -0.10
CA ARG A 46 -18.96 -9.28 -0.98
C ARG A 46 -18.70 -10.71 -0.49
N PRO A 47 -18.15 -11.60 -1.34
CA PRO A 47 -17.71 -12.91 -0.87
C PRO A 47 -16.61 -12.76 0.20
N PRO A 48 -16.51 -13.69 1.17
CA PRO A 48 -15.40 -13.69 2.12
C PRO A 48 -14.07 -13.98 1.41
N CYS A 49 -12.99 -13.37 1.87
CA CYS A 49 -11.65 -13.66 1.34
C CYS A 49 -11.22 -15.09 1.73
N THR A 50 -10.70 -15.85 0.77
CA THR A 50 -10.31 -17.27 0.95
C THR A 50 -8.81 -17.47 1.18
N GLY A 51 -8.11 -16.42 1.59
CA GLY A 51 -6.65 -16.42 1.78
C GLY A 51 -5.87 -16.41 0.46
N GLU A 52 -4.64 -16.95 0.49
CA GLU A 52 -3.71 -16.94 -0.64
C GLU A 52 -3.96 -18.05 -1.68
N GLY A 53 -5.11 -18.73 -1.64
CA GLY A 53 -5.43 -19.82 -2.59
C GLY A 53 -5.57 -19.38 -4.06
N GLY A 54 -5.54 -18.08 -4.33
CA GLY A 54 -5.63 -17.52 -5.69
C GLY A 54 -4.30 -17.61 -6.46
N SER A 55 -4.39 -17.95 -7.75
CA SER A 55 -3.23 -17.91 -8.64
C SER A 55 -2.87 -16.47 -9.01
N THR A 56 -1.56 -16.17 -9.07
CA THR A 56 -1.09 -14.88 -9.61
C THR A 56 -1.52 -14.74 -11.07
N PRO A 57 -2.27 -13.69 -11.46
CA PRO A 57 -2.65 -13.48 -12.85
C PRO A 57 -1.42 -13.39 -13.76
N ARG A 58 -1.53 -13.93 -14.99
CA ARG A 58 -0.43 -13.88 -15.96
C ARG A 58 -0.07 -12.43 -16.32
N CYS A 59 1.22 -12.21 -16.59
CA CYS A 59 1.70 -10.93 -17.08
C CYS A 59 1.24 -10.71 -18.54
N SER A 60 0.19 -9.90 -18.72
CA SER A 60 -0.22 -9.40 -20.03
C SER A 60 0.37 -8.01 -20.27
N ARG A 61 1.03 -7.81 -21.41
CA ARG A 61 1.64 -6.54 -21.81
C ARG A 61 0.79 -5.80 -22.84
N HIS A 62 -0.53 -5.85 -22.64
CA HIS A 62 -1.54 -5.17 -23.44
C HIS A 62 -2.50 -4.44 -22.49
N CYS A 63 -2.98 -3.27 -22.91
CA CYS A 63 -4.05 -2.57 -22.19
C CYS A 63 -5.40 -3.19 -22.51
N GLU A 64 -6.41 -2.89 -21.69
CA GLU A 64 -7.79 -3.28 -21.98
C GLU A 64 -8.30 -2.66 -23.30
N PRO A 65 -9.22 -3.32 -24.02
CA PRO A 65 -9.83 -2.76 -25.22
C PRO A 65 -10.50 -1.42 -24.94
N GLY A 66 -10.35 -0.46 -25.86
CA GLY A 66 -10.91 0.89 -25.72
C GLY A 66 -10.02 1.86 -24.94
N TYR A 67 -8.95 1.39 -24.28
CA TYR A 67 -7.96 2.26 -23.66
C TYR A 67 -6.96 2.81 -24.69
N SER A 68 -6.54 4.05 -24.50
CA SER A 68 -5.40 4.66 -25.20
C SER A 68 -4.67 5.57 -24.21
N PRO A 69 -3.32 5.60 -24.20
CA PRO A 69 -2.38 5.11 -25.22
C PRO A 69 -2.03 3.61 -25.11
N SER A 70 -1.05 3.12 -25.89
CA SER A 70 -0.62 1.72 -25.82
C SER A 70 0.09 1.37 -24.50
N TYR A 71 0.20 0.07 -24.17
CA TYR A 71 0.86 -0.40 -22.94
C TYR A 71 2.28 0.15 -22.74
N LYS A 72 3.05 0.28 -23.82
CA LYS A 72 4.42 0.80 -23.75
C LYS A 72 4.44 2.30 -23.49
N GLU A 73 3.50 3.04 -24.09
CA GLU A 73 3.38 4.49 -23.94
C GLU A 73 2.75 4.87 -22.60
N ASP A 74 1.95 4.01 -22.00
CA ASP A 74 1.32 4.24 -20.69
C ASP A 74 2.28 3.98 -19.52
N LYS A 75 3.53 3.58 -19.77
CA LYS A 75 4.50 3.33 -18.71
C LYS A 75 4.95 4.62 -18.02
N HIS A 76 4.86 4.60 -16.70
CA HIS A 76 5.35 5.63 -15.78
C HIS A 76 6.53 5.10 -14.97
N TYR A 77 7.63 5.86 -14.94
CA TYR A 77 8.88 5.43 -14.31
C TYR A 77 9.22 6.23 -13.05
N GLY A 78 9.94 5.58 -12.13
CA GLY A 78 10.67 6.24 -11.06
C GLY A 78 12.05 6.70 -11.53
N ILE A 79 12.60 7.72 -10.87
CA ILE A 79 14.01 8.10 -10.99
C ILE A 79 14.85 7.22 -10.07
N THR A 80 14.40 7.07 -8.83
CA THR A 80 15.11 6.39 -7.75
C THR A 80 14.12 5.74 -6.80
N SER A 81 14.57 4.69 -6.13
CA SER A 81 13.91 4.03 -5.01
C SER A 81 14.90 3.84 -3.88
N TYR A 82 14.48 4.06 -2.64
CA TYR A 82 15.37 4.01 -1.47
C TYR A 82 14.59 3.58 -0.22
N GLY A 83 15.33 3.05 0.77
CA GLY A 83 14.81 2.87 2.12
C GLY A 83 14.90 4.19 2.90
N VAL A 84 13.89 4.46 3.72
CA VAL A 84 13.92 5.55 4.70
C VAL A 84 14.53 5.00 5.98
N PRO A 85 15.46 5.71 6.65
CA PRO A 85 16.04 5.25 7.90
C PRO A 85 14.97 4.93 8.95
N ARG A 86 15.22 3.91 9.79
CA ARG A 86 14.41 3.56 10.97
C ARG A 86 14.49 4.66 12.03
N SER A 87 13.80 5.75 11.76
CA SER A 87 13.73 6.94 12.59
C SER A 87 12.41 7.64 12.35
N GLU A 88 11.62 7.76 13.42
CA GLU A 88 10.37 8.49 13.42
C GLU A 88 10.48 9.85 12.69
N LYS A 89 11.50 10.64 13.01
CA LYS A 89 11.70 11.98 12.44
C LYS A 89 12.04 11.95 10.95
N GLU A 90 12.83 10.98 10.49
CA GLU A 90 13.17 10.86 9.07
C GLU A 90 11.94 10.40 8.25
N ILE A 91 11.13 9.49 8.80
CA ILE A 91 9.87 9.05 8.17
C ILE A 91 8.88 10.22 8.08
N MET A 92 8.72 11.01 9.16
CA MET A 92 7.90 12.23 9.13
C MET A 92 8.41 13.22 8.08
N ALA A 93 9.73 13.44 8.03
CA ALA A 93 10.35 14.37 7.09
C ALA A 93 10.17 13.93 5.64
N GLU A 94 10.29 12.63 5.35
CA GLU A 94 10.03 12.07 4.02
C GLU A 94 8.58 12.30 3.61
N ILE A 95 7.63 11.95 4.48
CA ILE A 95 6.20 12.14 4.20
C ILE A 95 5.87 13.62 3.98
N TYR A 96 6.43 14.51 4.81
CA TYR A 96 6.21 15.95 4.70
C TYR A 96 6.71 16.52 3.37
N LYS A 97 7.89 16.09 2.92
CA LYS A 97 8.56 16.67 1.74
C LYS A 97 8.09 16.03 0.43
N ASN A 98 7.96 14.71 0.43
CA ASN A 98 7.84 13.90 -0.79
C ASN A 98 6.49 13.15 -0.89
N GLY A 99 5.68 13.19 0.16
CA GLY A 99 4.37 12.53 0.21
C GLY A 99 4.42 11.10 0.76
N PRO A 100 3.32 10.34 0.64
CA PRO A 100 3.18 9.05 1.30
C PRO A 100 4.28 8.04 0.96
N VAL A 101 4.63 7.20 1.94
CA VAL A 101 5.64 6.14 1.83
C VAL A 101 4.99 4.76 1.98
N GLU A 102 5.65 3.73 1.48
CA GLU A 102 5.25 2.33 1.76
C GLU A 102 6.04 1.83 2.98
N GLY A 103 5.35 1.19 3.91
CA GLY A 103 5.94 0.56 5.09
C GLY A 103 5.48 -0.88 5.21
N ALA A 104 6.09 -1.64 6.11
CA ALA A 104 5.59 -2.95 6.51
C ALA A 104 5.60 -3.08 8.03
N PHE A 105 4.69 -3.91 8.56
CA PHE A 105 4.62 -4.24 9.98
C PHE A 105 4.15 -5.67 10.16
N ILE A 106 4.31 -6.18 11.37
CA ILE A 106 3.83 -7.50 11.77
C ILE A 106 2.38 -7.39 12.22
N VAL A 107 1.50 -8.15 11.55
CA VAL A 107 0.10 -8.29 11.91
C VAL A 107 -0.04 -9.37 12.97
N TYR A 108 -0.78 -9.04 14.01
CA TYR A 108 -1.26 -9.96 15.05
C TYR A 108 -2.78 -10.15 14.91
N GLU A 109 -3.32 -11.20 15.52
CA GLU A 109 -4.76 -11.53 15.40
C GLU A 109 -5.67 -10.39 15.88
N ASP A 110 -5.27 -9.65 16.93
CA ASP A 110 -6.04 -8.51 17.43
C ASP A 110 -6.15 -7.35 16.43
N PHE A 111 -5.17 -7.17 15.54
CA PHE A 111 -5.22 -6.16 14.49
C PHE A 111 -6.37 -6.41 13.50
N LEU A 112 -6.70 -7.68 13.22
CA LEU A 112 -7.77 -8.03 12.29
C LEU A 112 -9.13 -7.46 12.74
N MET A 113 -9.28 -7.28 14.07
CA MET A 113 -10.48 -6.79 14.72
C MET A 113 -10.51 -5.26 14.88
N TYR A 114 -9.48 -4.54 14.41
CA TYR A 114 -9.39 -3.09 14.53
C TYR A 114 -10.64 -2.38 13.97
N LYS A 115 -11.12 -1.39 14.72
CA LYS A 115 -12.26 -0.53 14.35
C LYS A 115 -11.95 0.95 14.39
N SER A 116 -11.23 1.40 15.41
CA SER A 116 -10.92 2.83 15.60
C SER A 116 -9.82 3.03 16.64
N GLY A 117 -9.26 4.23 16.65
CA GLY A 117 -8.30 4.68 17.66
C GLY A 117 -6.87 4.30 17.30
N VAL A 118 -5.93 4.46 18.24
CA VAL A 118 -4.53 4.10 18.00
C VAL A 118 -4.29 2.63 18.35
N TYR A 119 -4.08 1.80 17.32
CA TYR A 119 -3.75 0.39 17.49
C TYR A 119 -2.43 0.22 18.26
N GLN A 120 -2.52 -0.57 19.32
CA GLN A 120 -1.42 -1.11 20.09
C GLN A 120 -1.72 -2.61 20.26
N HIS A 121 -0.74 -3.45 19.97
CA HIS A 121 -0.89 -4.89 20.09
C HIS A 121 -0.96 -5.25 21.57
N VAL A 122 -1.96 -6.04 21.95
CA VAL A 122 -2.21 -6.45 23.34
C VAL A 122 -2.39 -7.96 23.49
N SER A 123 -2.77 -8.67 22.43
CA SER A 123 -3.04 -10.10 22.49
C SER A 123 -3.09 -10.76 21.10
N GLY A 124 -3.02 -12.09 21.07
CA GLY A 124 -3.16 -12.87 19.85
C GLY A 124 -1.82 -13.20 19.20
N GLU A 125 -1.82 -14.28 18.42
CA GLU A 125 -0.61 -14.79 17.79
C GLU A 125 -0.19 -13.94 16.58
N GLN A 126 1.08 -14.06 16.19
CA GLN A 126 1.59 -13.45 14.97
C GLN A 126 0.94 -14.12 13.74
N VAL A 127 0.32 -13.31 12.88
CA VAL A 127 -0.30 -13.78 11.62
C VAL A 127 0.71 -13.74 10.48
N GLY A 128 1.48 -12.65 10.36
CA GLY A 128 2.45 -12.47 9.28
C GLY A 128 2.86 -11.03 9.06
N GLY A 129 3.69 -10.78 8.04
CA GLY A 129 4.05 -9.43 7.61
C GLY A 129 3.01 -8.84 6.65
N HIS A 130 2.74 -7.54 6.76
CA HIS A 130 1.81 -6.83 5.90
C HIS A 130 2.38 -5.48 5.47
N ALA A 131 2.32 -5.19 4.16
CA ALA A 131 2.77 -3.93 3.58
C ALA A 131 1.60 -2.94 3.46
N ILE A 132 1.86 -1.68 3.76
CA ILE A 132 0.85 -0.63 3.90
C ILE A 132 1.36 0.72 3.36
N ARG A 133 0.48 1.71 3.28
CA ARG A 133 0.84 3.08 2.90
C ARG A 133 0.71 4.03 4.09
N ILE A 134 1.83 4.59 4.55
CA ILE A 134 1.85 5.61 5.61
C ILE A 134 1.74 6.98 4.94
N LEU A 135 0.76 7.79 5.36
CA LEU A 135 0.44 9.06 4.71
C LEU A 135 0.37 10.27 5.66
N GLY A 136 0.66 10.06 6.94
CA GLY A 136 0.67 11.14 7.92
C GLY A 136 0.89 10.62 9.33
N TRP A 137 0.77 11.52 10.30
CA TRP A 137 0.91 11.24 11.71
C TRP A 137 0.05 12.22 12.52
N GLY A 138 -0.13 11.93 13.81
CA GLY A 138 -0.82 12.82 14.73
C GLY A 138 -0.69 12.35 16.17
N VAL A 139 -1.47 12.96 17.05
CA VAL A 139 -1.62 12.55 18.45
C VAL A 139 -3.12 12.45 18.75
N GLU A 140 -3.55 11.34 19.33
CA GLU A 140 -4.93 11.12 19.77
C GLU A 140 -4.89 10.71 21.25
N ASN A 141 -5.54 11.50 22.13
CA ASN A 141 -5.54 11.27 23.58
C ASN A 141 -4.13 11.01 24.14
N ASP A 142 -3.20 11.94 23.86
CA ASP A 142 -1.78 11.87 24.24
C ASP A 142 -0.99 10.70 23.64
N THR A 143 -1.60 9.89 22.77
CA THR A 143 -0.94 8.76 22.10
C THR A 143 -0.48 9.15 20.70
N PRO A 144 0.84 9.17 20.41
CA PRO A 144 1.35 9.45 19.08
C PRO A 144 1.03 8.31 18.11
N TYR A 145 0.61 8.65 16.89
CA TYR A 145 0.28 7.64 15.87
C TYR A 145 0.81 7.97 14.47
N TRP A 146 0.93 6.92 13.65
CA TRP A 146 1.01 6.96 12.19
C TRP A 146 -0.38 6.81 11.58
N LEU A 147 -0.74 7.65 10.61
CA LEU A 147 -1.96 7.50 9.80
C LEU A 147 -1.65 6.61 8.60
N VAL A 148 -2.34 5.48 8.51
CA VAL A 148 -2.03 4.43 7.56
C VAL A 148 -3.27 4.04 6.75
N ALA A 149 -3.11 3.90 5.44
CA ALA A 149 -4.12 3.32 4.56
C ALA A 149 -3.85 1.83 4.40
N ASN A 150 -4.87 1.01 4.69
CA ASN A 150 -4.86 -0.42 4.44
C ASN A 150 -5.38 -0.72 3.02
N SER A 151 -5.26 -1.97 2.58
CA SER A 151 -5.72 -2.46 1.27
C SER A 151 -6.85 -3.50 1.38
N TRP A 152 -7.61 -3.45 2.48
CA TRP A 152 -8.68 -4.41 2.81
C TRP A 152 -10.08 -3.81 2.63
N ASN A 153 -10.23 -2.96 1.62
CA ASN A 153 -11.45 -2.20 1.33
C ASN A 153 -11.83 -1.19 2.42
N THR A 154 -12.90 -0.43 2.18
CA THR A 154 -13.28 0.76 2.97
C THR A 154 -14.12 0.46 4.20
N ASP A 155 -14.69 -0.72 4.32
CA ASP A 155 -15.52 -1.16 5.45
C ASP A 155 -14.72 -1.87 6.54
N TRP A 156 -13.43 -2.09 6.33
CA TRP A 156 -12.50 -2.48 7.38
C TRP A 156 -11.94 -1.24 8.10
N GLY A 157 -11.80 -1.30 9.42
CA GLY A 157 -11.22 -0.23 10.23
C GLY A 157 -11.96 1.11 10.14
N GLU A 158 -11.21 2.22 10.12
CA GLU A 158 -11.74 3.59 9.98
C GLU A 158 -11.79 3.98 8.50
N ASN A 159 -12.82 3.53 7.78
CA ASN A 159 -12.98 3.78 6.34
C ASN A 159 -11.82 3.22 5.46
N GLY A 160 -11.25 2.08 5.84
CA GLY A 160 -10.07 1.49 5.21
C GLY A 160 -8.73 2.03 5.73
N PHE A 161 -8.77 2.95 6.69
CA PHE A 161 -7.59 3.48 7.37
C PHE A 161 -7.47 2.92 8.78
N PHE A 162 -6.29 3.08 9.35
CA PHE A 162 -6.04 2.84 10.76
C PHE A 162 -4.95 3.77 11.27
N LYS A 163 -4.90 3.90 12.59
CA LYS A 163 -3.82 4.57 13.32
C LYS A 163 -3.05 3.50 14.10
N ILE A 164 -1.73 3.58 14.11
CA ILE A 164 -0.84 2.66 14.85
C ILE A 164 0.18 3.46 15.64
N LEU A 165 0.58 2.96 16.82
CA LEU A 165 1.54 3.61 17.71
C LEU A 165 2.82 4.01 16.96
N ARG A 166 3.22 5.28 17.13
CA ARG A 166 4.40 5.90 16.50
C ARG A 166 5.47 6.19 17.56
N GLY A 167 6.74 6.06 17.16
CA GLY A 167 7.92 6.43 17.94
C GLY A 167 8.55 5.28 18.73
N GLU A 168 7.93 4.09 18.69
CA GLU A 168 8.41 2.89 19.37
C GLU A 168 8.73 1.74 18.40
N ASP A 169 8.67 2.02 17.09
CA ASP A 169 8.74 0.99 16.04
C ASP A 169 7.78 -0.18 16.33
N HIS A 170 6.57 0.17 16.79
CA HIS A 170 5.56 -0.78 17.24
C HIS A 170 5.19 -1.74 16.12
N CYS A 171 5.23 -3.05 16.40
CA CYS A 171 5.08 -4.12 15.39
C CYS A 171 6.06 -4.00 14.19
N GLY A 172 7.16 -3.26 14.30
CA GLY A 172 8.12 -3.05 13.22
C GLY A 172 7.71 -1.99 12.17
N ILE A 173 6.68 -1.17 12.43
CA ILE A 173 6.10 -0.22 11.46
C ILE A 173 7.09 0.83 10.91
N GLU A 174 8.20 1.08 11.62
CA GLU A 174 9.25 2.04 11.23
C GLU A 174 10.51 1.36 10.67
N SER A 175 10.56 0.02 10.69
CA SER A 175 11.74 -0.76 10.30
C SER A 175 11.90 -0.92 8.79
N GLU A 176 10.79 -1.04 8.05
CA GLU A 176 10.80 -1.40 6.62
C GLU A 176 10.06 -0.35 5.78
N VAL A 177 10.52 0.90 5.85
CA VAL A 177 9.93 2.02 5.10
C VAL A 177 10.71 2.24 3.81
N VAL A 178 10.01 2.26 2.67
CA VAL A 178 10.57 2.50 1.34
C VAL A 178 9.79 3.58 0.61
N ALA A 179 10.51 4.33 -0.21
CA ALA A 179 9.98 5.43 -1.02
C ALA A 179 10.76 5.58 -2.33
N GLY A 180 10.41 6.60 -3.11
CA GLY A 180 11.07 6.89 -4.38
C GLY A 180 10.54 8.15 -5.04
N VAL A 181 11.35 8.71 -5.93
CA VAL A 181 11.03 9.98 -6.61
C VAL A 181 10.55 9.68 -8.05
N PRO A 182 9.40 10.22 -8.48
CA PRO A 182 8.87 9.97 -9.82
C PRO A 182 9.67 10.69 -10.91
N ARG A 183 9.74 10.08 -12.10
CA ARG A 183 10.31 10.73 -13.29
C ARG A 183 9.28 11.68 -13.89
N THR A 184 9.25 12.92 -13.41
CA THR A 184 8.24 13.91 -13.81
C THR A 184 8.43 14.46 -15.24
N GLU A 185 9.66 14.46 -15.75
CA GLU A 185 9.97 14.93 -17.11
C GLU A 185 9.19 14.19 -18.22
N GLN A 186 8.76 12.95 -17.97
CA GLN A 186 7.97 12.17 -18.92
C GLN A 186 6.58 12.78 -19.19
N TYR A 187 6.08 13.61 -18.26
CA TYR A 187 4.79 14.28 -18.38
C TYR A 187 4.90 15.65 -19.04
N TRP A 188 6.03 16.35 -18.85
CA TRP A 188 6.22 17.69 -19.42
C TRP A 188 6.44 17.68 -20.93
N LYS A 189 7.01 16.61 -21.49
CA LYS A 189 7.19 16.44 -22.95
C LYS A 189 5.90 16.11 -23.72
N ARG A 190 4.78 15.88 -23.01
CA ARG A 190 3.47 15.56 -23.61
C ARG A 190 2.50 16.75 -23.62
N MET A 191 2.88 17.88 -23.05
CA MET A 191 2.20 19.18 -23.21
C MET A 191 2.84 19.96 -24.35
#